data_AF-A0A7V5EMI4-F1
#
_entry.id   AF-A0A7V5EMI4-F1
#
_cell.length_a   1.000
_cell.length_b   1.000
_cell.length_c   1.000
_cell.angle_alpha   90.00
_cell.angle_beta   90.00
_cell.angle_gamma   90.00
#
_symmetry.space_group_name_H-M   'P 1'
#
loop_
_entity.id
_entity.type
_entity.pdbx_description
1 polymer ?
#
loop_
_entity_poly.entity_id
_entity_poly.type
_entity_poly.pdbx_seq_one_letter_code
_entity_poly.pdbx_strand_id
1 'polypeptide(L)' 'MKPKITIITVTYNCEQVIKKTIDSVLSQTYGAIEYIIVDGASK' A
#
# COMPACT_ATOMS: atom_id res chain seq x y z
N MET A 1 -18.55 4.66 -14.36
CA MET A 1 -17.34 3.82 -14.18
C MET A 1 -16.39 4.59 -13.28
N LYS A 2 -15.87 3.98 -12.20
CA LYS A 2 -14.83 4.60 -11.37
C LYS A 2 -13.46 4.24 -11.95
N PRO A 3 -12.52 5.18 -12.18
CA PRO A 3 -11.18 4.84 -12.68
C PRO A 3 -10.45 3.94 -11.68
N LYS A 4 -9.67 2.96 -12.18
CA LYS A 4 -8.83 2.14 -11.30
C LYS A 4 -7.65 2.98 -10.84
N ILE A 5 -7.42 3.04 -9.53
CA ILE A 5 -6.26 3.73 -8.93
C ILE A 5 -5.27 2.66 -8.49
N THR A 6 -4.04 2.74 -8.97
CA THR A 6 -2.95 1.88 -8.52
C THR A 6 -2.09 2.65 -7.52
N ILE A 7 -1.99 2.13 -6.30
CA ILE A 7 -1.16 2.67 -5.22
C ILE A 7 0.07 1.77 -5.11
N ILE A 8 1.25 2.35 -5.15
CA ILE A 8 2.52 1.62 -5.00
C ILE A 8 3.22 2.15 -3.75
N THR A 9 3.45 1.29 -2.76
CA THR A 9 4.26 1.61 -1.59
C THR A 9 5.59 0.87 -1.69
N VAL A 10 6.68 1.63 -1.81
CA VAL A 10 8.05 1.09 -1.76
C VAL A 10 8.51 1.12 -0.30
N THR A 11 9.10 0.02 0.17
CA THR A 11 9.41 -0.22 1.58
C THR A 11 10.86 -0.65 1.76
N TYR A 12 11.53 -0.19 2.82
CA TYR A 12 12.86 -0.66 3.22
C TYR A 12 13.00 -0.56 4.74
N ASN A 13 13.25 -1.69 5.42
CA ASN A 13 13.39 -1.82 6.88
C ASN A 13 12.27 -1.12 7.67
N CYS A 14 11.02 -1.28 7.24
CA CYS A 14 9.88 -0.53 7.77
C CYS A 14 8.85 -1.40 8.50
N GLU A 15 9.29 -2.52 9.08
CA GLU A 15 8.47 -3.47 9.85
C GLU A 15 7.54 -2.79 10.87
N GLN A 16 8.03 -1.72 11.51
CA GLN A 16 7.32 -1.02 12.60
C GLN A 16 6.15 -0.17 12.12
N VAL A 17 6.15 0.23 10.85
CA VAL A 17 5.18 1.20 10.29
C VAL A 17 4.37 0.63 9.13
N ILE A 18 4.85 -0.42 8.47
CA ILE A 18 4.24 -0.97 7.27
C ILE A 18 2.80 -1.44 7.50
N LYS A 19 2.52 -2.03 8.67
CA LYS A 19 1.15 -2.46 9.03
C LYS A 19 0.17 -1.29 9.02
N LYS A 20 0.54 -0.17 9.66
CA LYS A 20 -0.32 1.03 9.72
C LYS A 20 -0.58 1.60 8.32
N THR A 21 0.44 1.58 7.45
CA THR A 21 0.32 2.03 6.06
C THR A 21 -0.63 1.13 5.26
N ILE A 22 -0.49 -0.19 5.39
CA ILE A 22 -1.38 -1.17 4.75
C ILE A 22 -2.82 -0.96 5.23
N ASP A 23 -3.03 -0.90 6.55
CA ASP A 23 -4.37 -0.71 7.15
C ASP A 23 -5.01 0.59 6.62
N SER A 24 -4.23 1.66 6.48
CA SER A 24 -4.70 2.95 5.93
C SER A 24 -5.09 2.87 4.45
N VAL A 25 -4.40 2.07 3.63
CA VAL A 25 -4.72 1.90 2.21
C VAL A 25 -5.93 0.98 2.03
N LEU A 26 -6.06 -0.05 2.87
CA LEU A 26 -7.21 -0.95 2.85
C LEU A 26 -8.50 -0.29 3.36
N SER A 27 -8.40 0.70 4.25
CA SER A 27 -9.56 1.43 4.78
C SER A 27 -10.09 2.54 3.85
N GLN A 28 -9.57 2.66 2.63
CA GLN A 28 -10.02 3.69 1.69
C GLN A 28 -11.46 3.46 1.27
N THR A 29 -12.24 4.54 1.19
CA THR A 29 -13.65 4.50 0.74
C THR A 29 -13.78 4.36 -0.77
N TYR A 30 -12.67 4.43 -1.51
CA TYR A 30 -12.65 4.28 -2.95
C TYR A 30 -12.55 2.80 -3.35
N GLY A 31 -13.58 2.29 -4.02
CA GLY A 31 -13.73 0.85 -4.26
C GLY A 31 -12.93 0.26 -5.43
N ALA A 32 -12.20 1.05 -6.22
CA ALA A 32 -11.44 0.57 -7.37
C ALA A 32 -9.94 0.82 -7.18
N ILE A 33 -9.36 0.16 -6.18
CA ILE A 33 -7.93 0.28 -5.84
C ILE A 33 -7.20 -1.02 -6.17
N GLU A 34 -6.01 -0.89 -6.75
CA GLU A 34 -4.97 -1.91 -6.77
C GLU A 34 -3.82 -1.44 -5.90
N TYR A 35 -3.37 -2.30 -4.98
CA TYR A 35 -2.32 -1.95 -4.05
C TYR A 35 -1.12 -2.88 -4.23
N ILE A 36 0.04 -2.30 -4.54
CA ILE A 36 1.30 -3.01 -4.74
C ILE A 36 2.30 -2.54 -3.68
N ILE A 37 2.93 -3.51 -3.02
CA ILE A 37 4.01 -3.26 -2.07
C ILE A 37 5.31 -3.78 -2.70
N VAL A 38 6.33 -2.93 -2.75
CA VAL A 38 7.64 -3.27 -3.31
C VAL A 38 8.67 -3.18 -2.19
N ASP A 39 9.18 -4.33 -1.76
CA ASP A 39 10.27 -4.37 -0.79
C ASP A 39 11.63 -4.15 -1.45
N GLY A 40 12.37 -3.16 -0.95
CA GLY A 40 13.69 -2.75 -1.42
C GLY A 40 14.83 -3.62 -0.89
N ALA A 41 14.59 -4.93 -0.70
CA ALA A 41 15.49 -5.86 -0.03
C ALA A 41 15.78 -5.47 1.43
N SER A 42 14.72 -5.38 2.23
CA SER A 42 14.83 -5.25 3.69
C SER A 42 15.64 -6.40 4.28
N LYS A 43 16.32 -6.14 5.41
CA LYS A 43 17.23 -7.09 6.08
C LYS A 43 16.57 -7.81 7.24
#